data_AF-A0A5D6USR7-F1
#
_entry.id   AF-A0A5D6USR7-F1
#
_cell.length_a   1.000
_cell.length_b   1.000
_cell.length_c   1.000
_cell.angle_alpha   90.00
_cell.angle_beta   90.00
_cell.angle_gamma   90.00
#
_symmetry.space_group_name_H-M   'P 1'
#
loop_
_entity.id
_entity.type
_entity.pdbx_description
1 polymer ?
#
loop_
_entity_poly.entity_id
_entity_poly.type
_entity_poly.pdbx_seq_one_letter_code
_entity_poly.pdbx_strand_id
1 'polypeptide(L)'
;MAKYQSRFDNFFLNLRLNRAEFGDMAAFTLAALRKAPEAATTFKDLITALEAALTAYQAAHSGQLSGAGKEATLTVAQALTDFKGYVKRVERKYVNPAYDEGSADLEAIFPRGRSGLTGSSQATVLEAFTAFLNALAARAAVFPVALREEGAALHKALKGALQRADGAQKDTKTGRTDLHDGREATCRQLFRAYALLLLTYYENPRRAAAFFDLSRALISKSGGKPPKELLPPQ
;
A
#
# COMPACT_ATOMS: atom_id res chain seq x y z
N MET A 1 15.98 32.10 10.94
CA MET A 1 15.51 32.66 9.66
C MET A 1 14.07 32.23 9.40
N ALA A 2 13.23 33.22 9.12
CA ALA A 2 11.99 33.22 8.35
C ALA A 2 10.88 32.17 8.57
N LYS A 3 9.99 32.43 9.54
CA LYS A 3 8.65 31.80 9.67
C LYS A 3 7.75 31.97 8.44
N TYR A 4 8.15 32.83 7.49
CA TYR A 4 7.42 33.15 6.27
C TYR A 4 8.07 32.62 4.99
N GLN A 5 9.36 32.25 4.98
CA GLN A 5 10.02 31.76 3.77
C GLN A 5 9.43 30.43 3.31
N SER A 6 9.11 29.54 4.25
CA SER A 6 8.53 28.22 3.94
C SER A 6 7.16 28.27 3.25
N ARG A 7 6.50 29.44 3.21
CA ARG A 7 5.23 29.64 2.49
C ARG A 7 5.43 29.69 0.97
N PHE A 8 6.65 29.97 0.52
CA PHE A 8 7.01 30.05 -0.89
C PHE A 8 7.68 28.77 -1.40
N ASP A 9 7.92 27.80 -0.52
CA ASP A 9 8.45 26.50 -0.92
C ASP A 9 7.41 25.72 -1.72
N ASN A 10 7.89 24.96 -2.71
CA ASN A 10 7.05 24.00 -3.40
C ASN A 10 6.69 22.84 -2.47
N PHE A 11 5.57 22.98 -1.76
CA PHE A 11 5.10 22.00 -0.80
C PHE A 11 4.75 20.64 -1.44
N PHE A 12 4.50 20.58 -2.76
CA PHE A 12 4.27 19.31 -3.46
C PHE A 12 5.49 18.38 -3.43
N LEU A 13 6.71 18.94 -3.39
CA LEU A 13 7.95 18.15 -3.24
C LEU A 13 8.02 17.43 -1.88
N ASN A 14 7.34 17.96 -0.88
CA ASN A 14 7.36 17.43 0.49
C ASN A 14 6.16 16.53 0.81
N LEU A 15 5.25 16.31 -0.14
CA LEU A 15 4.08 15.46 0.07
C LEU A 15 4.49 13.98 0.12
N ARG A 16 4.16 13.34 1.25
CA ARG A 16 4.37 11.91 1.49
C ARG A 16 3.19 11.09 0.96
N LEU A 17 3.07 11.06 -0.36
CA LEU A 17 2.13 10.20 -1.08
C LEU A 17 2.88 9.04 -1.71
N ASN A 18 2.28 7.85 -1.67
CA ASN A 18 2.77 6.74 -2.49
C ASN A 18 2.60 7.06 -3.98
N ARG A 19 3.23 6.26 -4.85
CA ARG A 19 3.32 6.57 -6.29
C ARG A 19 1.96 6.65 -6.97
N ALA A 20 1.04 5.72 -6.65
CA ALA A 20 -0.30 5.68 -7.20
C ALA A 20 -1.12 6.88 -6.70
N GLU A 21 -1.09 7.16 -5.40
CA GLU A 21 -1.78 8.30 -4.80
C GLU A 21 -1.29 9.65 -5.35
N PHE A 22 0.02 9.78 -5.58
CA PHE A 22 0.57 10.98 -6.21
C PHE A 22 0.08 11.15 -7.65
N GLY A 23 0.06 10.05 -8.42
CA GLY A 23 -0.49 10.02 -9.77
C GLY A 23 -1.96 10.40 -9.81
N ASP A 24 -2.77 9.83 -8.91
CA ASP A 24 -4.20 10.12 -8.78
C ASP A 24 -4.46 11.59 -8.42
N MET A 25 -3.71 12.16 -7.47
CA MET A 25 -3.82 13.57 -7.09
C MET A 25 -3.47 14.50 -8.27
N ALA A 26 -2.40 14.19 -9.01
CA ALA A 26 -2.00 14.98 -10.18
C ALA A 26 -3.02 14.87 -11.31
N ALA A 27 -3.55 13.67 -11.56
CA ALA A 27 -4.61 13.43 -12.54
C ALA A 27 -5.92 14.15 -12.16
N PHE A 28 -6.28 14.16 -10.88
CA PHE A 28 -7.41 14.93 -10.36
C PHE A 28 -7.25 16.42 -10.66
N THR A 29 -6.06 16.96 -10.37
CA THR A 29 -5.75 18.38 -10.65
C THR A 29 -5.88 18.71 -12.13
N LEU A 30 -5.34 17.86 -13.00
CA LEU A 30 -5.46 18.00 -14.45
C LEU A 30 -6.93 17.96 -14.91
N ALA A 31 -7.73 17.04 -14.38
CA ALA A 31 -9.16 16.93 -14.69
C ALA A 31 -9.95 18.16 -14.20
N ALA A 32 -9.62 18.70 -13.02
CA ALA A 32 -10.24 19.90 -12.49
C ALA A 32 -9.92 21.13 -13.36
N LEU A 33 -8.66 21.31 -13.76
CA LEU A 33 -8.23 22.38 -14.67
C LEU A 33 -8.96 22.31 -16.02
N ARG A 34 -9.13 21.11 -16.59
CA ARG A 34 -9.85 20.90 -17.86
C ARG A 34 -11.34 21.23 -17.80
N LYS A 35 -11.96 21.08 -16.63
CA LYS A 35 -13.38 21.36 -16.40
C LYS A 35 -13.66 22.82 -16.03
N ALA A 36 -12.62 23.59 -15.71
CA ALA A 36 -12.77 24.99 -15.37
C ALA A 36 -13.17 25.82 -16.60
N PRO A 37 -13.99 26.88 -16.43
CA PRO A 37 -14.34 27.79 -17.51
C PRO A 37 -13.12 28.37 -18.25
N GLU A 38 -12.01 28.55 -17.53
CA GLU A 38 -10.76 29.15 -18.01
C GLU A 38 -9.81 28.12 -18.67
N ALA A 39 -10.26 26.86 -18.87
CA ALA A 39 -9.46 25.76 -19.41
C ALA A 39 -8.85 26.08 -20.78
N ALA A 40 -9.65 26.63 -21.71
CA ALA A 40 -9.24 26.89 -23.08
C ALA A 40 -8.37 28.15 -23.23
N THR A 41 -8.31 28.99 -22.19
CA THR A 41 -7.61 30.27 -22.19
C THR A 41 -6.48 30.22 -21.16
N THR A 42 -6.76 30.64 -19.93
CA THR A 42 -5.78 30.84 -18.86
C THR A 42 -5.03 29.56 -18.49
N PHE A 43 -5.68 28.40 -18.53
CA PHE A 43 -5.05 27.14 -18.09
C PHE A 43 -4.51 26.28 -19.22
N LYS A 44 -4.65 26.68 -20.49
CA LYS A 44 -4.31 25.84 -21.65
C LYS A 44 -2.87 25.31 -21.60
N ASP A 45 -1.89 26.20 -21.48
CA ASP A 45 -0.47 25.82 -21.46
C ASP A 45 -0.10 25.01 -20.21
N LEU A 46 -0.76 25.30 -19.10
CA LEU A 46 -0.58 24.57 -17.85
C LEU A 46 -1.13 23.14 -17.95
N ILE A 47 -2.31 22.97 -18.56
CA ILE A 47 -2.91 21.67 -18.82
C ILE A 47 -1.97 20.84 -19.71
N THR A 48 -1.47 21.41 -20.80
CA THR A 48 -0.52 20.73 -21.70
C THR A 48 0.77 20.33 -20.97
N ALA A 49 1.36 21.23 -20.18
CA ALA A 49 2.59 20.95 -19.46
C ALA A 49 2.40 19.90 -18.35
N LEU A 50 1.30 19.98 -17.59
CA LEU A 50 0.98 19.02 -16.54
C LEU A 50 0.67 17.64 -17.11
N GLU A 51 -0.06 17.57 -18.22
CA GLU A 51 -0.34 16.32 -18.93
C GLU A 51 0.94 15.64 -19.42
N ALA A 52 1.85 16.39 -20.06
CA ALA A 52 3.13 15.87 -20.50
C ALA A 52 3.97 15.33 -19.32
N ALA A 53 4.04 16.10 -18.22
CA ALA A 53 4.76 15.69 -17.02
C ALA A 53 4.14 14.44 -16.37
N LEU A 54 2.81 14.37 -16.30
CA LEU A 54 2.10 13.22 -15.74
C LEU A 54 2.25 11.97 -16.61
N THR A 55 2.25 12.13 -17.94
CA THR A 55 2.46 11.03 -18.89
C THR A 55 3.87 10.46 -18.75
N ALA A 56 4.88 11.32 -18.67
CA ALA A 56 6.26 10.90 -18.43
C ALA A 56 6.42 10.19 -17.07
N TYR A 57 5.78 10.72 -16.02
CA TYR A 57 5.71 10.08 -14.71
C TYR A 57 5.06 8.70 -14.82
N GLN A 58 3.90 8.56 -15.44
CA GLN A 58 3.23 7.27 -15.59
C GLN A 58 4.04 6.27 -16.43
N ALA A 59 4.67 6.72 -17.52
CA ALA A 59 5.51 5.89 -18.38
C ALA A 59 6.72 5.33 -17.62
N ALA A 60 7.41 6.16 -16.83
CA ALA A 60 8.54 5.74 -15.99
C ALA A 60 8.15 4.67 -14.94
N HIS A 61 6.86 4.58 -14.60
CA HIS A 61 6.35 3.66 -13.57
C HIS A 61 5.46 2.54 -14.13
N SER A 62 5.29 2.46 -15.45
CA SER A 62 4.45 1.48 -16.15
C SER A 62 4.93 0.02 -15.99
N GLY A 63 6.19 -0.20 -15.57
CA GLY A 63 6.74 -1.52 -15.24
C GLY A 63 6.37 -2.07 -13.86
N GLN A 64 5.74 -1.27 -12.98
CA GLN A 64 5.35 -1.67 -11.61
C GLN A 64 3.85 -1.58 -11.33
N LEU A 65 3.03 -1.22 -12.33
CA LEU A 65 1.58 -1.00 -12.20
C LEU A 65 0.74 -2.19 -12.69
N SER A 66 1.13 -3.44 -12.40
CA SER A 66 0.13 -4.51 -12.27
C SER A 66 -0.41 -4.51 -10.84
N GLY A 67 -1.13 -3.43 -10.51
CA GLY A 67 -2.06 -3.40 -9.39
C GLY A 67 -3.23 -4.32 -9.71
N ALA A 68 -2.99 -5.63 -9.63
CA ALA A 68 -4.02 -6.64 -9.68
C ALA A 68 -5.03 -6.35 -8.57
N GLY A 69 -6.24 -5.99 -9.01
CA GLY A 69 -7.50 -6.29 -8.35
C GLY A 69 -7.66 -5.82 -6.91
N LYS A 70 -8.66 -4.96 -6.70
CA LYS A 70 -9.45 -4.90 -5.47
C LYS A 70 -10.17 -6.25 -5.21
N GLU A 71 -9.45 -7.37 -5.16
CA GLU A 71 -9.93 -8.54 -4.43
C GLU A 71 -9.58 -8.31 -2.96
N ALA A 72 -10.55 -8.56 -2.08
CA ALA A 72 -10.47 -8.34 -0.64
C ALA A 72 -9.05 -8.62 -0.13
N THR A 73 -8.30 -7.54 0.15
CA THR A 73 -6.87 -7.65 0.42
C THR A 73 -6.71 -8.24 1.81
N LEU A 74 -6.64 -9.57 1.87
CA LEU A 74 -6.29 -10.32 3.07
C LEU A 74 -5.00 -9.73 3.64
N THR A 75 -5.12 -9.06 4.78
CA THR A 75 -3.99 -8.45 5.49
C THR A 75 -3.08 -9.56 6.00
N VAL A 76 -1.80 -9.24 6.25
CA VAL A 76 -0.87 -10.21 6.87
C VAL A 76 -1.44 -10.74 8.20
N ALA A 77 -2.11 -9.88 8.98
CA ALA A 77 -2.76 -10.28 10.22
C ALA A 77 -3.91 -11.29 10.00
N GLN A 78 -4.74 -11.09 8.98
CA GLN A 78 -5.82 -12.01 8.65
C GLN A 78 -5.26 -13.34 8.11
N ALA A 79 -4.29 -13.29 7.19
CA ALA A 79 -3.67 -14.51 6.65
C ALA A 79 -2.95 -15.34 7.74
N LEU A 80 -2.30 -14.68 8.70
CA LEU A 80 -1.71 -15.35 9.87
C LEU A 80 -2.79 -15.93 10.80
N THR A 81 -3.93 -15.27 10.94
CA THR A 81 -5.06 -15.78 11.74
C THR A 81 -5.66 -17.03 11.10
N ASP A 82 -5.89 -17.00 9.79
CA ASP A 82 -6.44 -18.13 9.03
C ASP A 82 -5.48 -19.33 9.04
N PHE A 83 -4.17 -19.07 8.89
CA PHE A 83 -3.12 -20.09 9.07
C PHE A 83 -3.16 -20.73 10.45
N LYS A 84 -3.19 -19.93 11.53
CA LYS A 84 -3.26 -20.45 12.91
C LYS A 84 -4.53 -21.25 13.15
N GLY A 85 -5.66 -20.79 12.61
CA GLY A 85 -6.94 -21.48 12.68
C GLY A 85 -6.90 -22.84 11.97
N TYR A 86 -6.31 -22.88 10.78
CA TYR A 86 -6.11 -24.10 10.00
C TYR A 86 -5.24 -25.11 10.76
N VAL A 87 -4.04 -24.71 11.22
CA VAL A 87 -3.13 -25.60 11.96
C VAL A 87 -3.80 -26.17 13.22
N LYS A 88 -4.48 -25.33 13.99
CA LYS A 88 -5.22 -25.77 15.20
C LYS A 88 -6.33 -26.77 14.87
N ARG A 89 -7.03 -26.58 13.74
CA ARG A 89 -8.09 -27.49 13.30
C ARG A 89 -7.51 -28.83 12.82
N VAL A 90 -6.42 -28.79 12.06
CA VAL A 90 -5.72 -30.00 11.58
C VAL A 90 -5.22 -30.82 12.76
N GLU A 91 -4.54 -30.18 13.70
CA GLU A 91 -4.05 -30.79 14.92
C GLU A 91 -5.18 -31.51 15.67
N ARG A 92 -6.25 -30.78 16.01
CA ARG A 92 -7.37 -31.32 16.81
C ARG A 92 -8.13 -32.44 16.11
N LYS A 93 -8.38 -32.33 14.80
CA LYS A 93 -9.27 -33.25 14.08
C LYS A 93 -8.55 -34.42 13.43
N TYR A 94 -7.27 -34.30 13.12
CA TYR A 94 -6.54 -35.29 12.32
C TYR A 94 -5.24 -35.75 12.96
N VAL A 95 -4.52 -34.89 13.70
CA VAL A 95 -3.24 -35.30 14.32
C VAL A 95 -3.47 -36.00 15.65
N ASN A 96 -4.14 -35.34 16.61
CA ASN A 96 -4.36 -35.91 17.95
C ASN A 96 -5.12 -37.25 17.95
N PRO A 97 -6.09 -37.49 17.05
CA PRO A 97 -6.76 -38.80 16.99
C PRO A 97 -5.93 -39.89 16.32
N ALA A 98 -4.90 -39.54 15.55
CA ALA A 98 -4.12 -40.49 14.73
C ALA A 98 -2.74 -40.82 15.31
N TYR A 99 -2.21 -39.97 16.19
CA TYR A 99 -0.86 -40.10 16.73
C TYR A 99 -0.84 -39.86 18.23
N ASP A 100 -0.11 -40.72 18.93
CA ASP A 100 0.15 -40.56 20.36
C ASP A 100 1.09 -39.39 20.64
N GLU A 101 0.91 -38.77 21.80
CA GLU A 101 1.75 -37.67 22.27
C GLU A 101 3.20 -38.15 22.43
N GLY A 102 4.16 -37.42 21.83
CA GLY A 102 5.58 -37.81 21.83
C GLY A 102 5.98 -38.86 20.78
N SER A 103 5.07 -39.26 19.89
CA SER A 103 5.42 -40.15 18.78
C SER A 103 6.33 -39.47 17.75
N ALA A 104 7.22 -40.25 17.11
CA ALA A 104 8.12 -39.76 16.07
C ALA A 104 7.38 -39.12 14.88
N ASP A 105 6.15 -39.59 14.59
CA ASP A 105 5.30 -38.98 13.57
C ASP A 105 4.76 -37.61 13.98
N LEU A 106 4.39 -37.45 15.25
CA LEU A 106 3.95 -36.15 15.78
C LEU A 106 5.11 -35.16 15.81
N GLU A 107 6.32 -35.59 16.17
CA GLU A 107 7.53 -34.76 16.09
C GLU A 107 7.90 -34.41 14.65
N ALA A 108 7.69 -35.31 13.69
CA ALA A 108 7.92 -35.01 12.28
C ALA A 108 6.90 -34.02 11.70
N ILE A 109 5.66 -33.99 12.22
CA ILE A 109 4.63 -33.01 11.84
C ILE A 109 4.85 -31.67 12.55
N PHE A 110 5.27 -31.70 13.83
CA PHE A 110 5.53 -30.52 14.66
C PHE A 110 6.91 -30.57 15.34
N PRO A 111 8.03 -30.32 14.62
CA PRO A 111 9.40 -30.50 15.14
C PRO A 111 9.78 -29.60 16.31
N ARG A 112 9.03 -28.50 16.51
CA ARG A 112 9.19 -27.56 17.62
C ARG A 112 7.88 -27.37 18.39
N GLY A 113 7.02 -28.38 18.34
CA GLY A 113 5.62 -28.28 18.76
C GLY A 113 4.81 -27.27 17.93
N ARG A 114 3.52 -27.16 18.22
CA ARG A 114 2.63 -26.19 17.54
C ARG A 114 3.05 -24.73 17.77
N SER A 115 3.60 -24.44 18.94
CA SER A 115 4.10 -23.10 19.27
C SER A 115 5.25 -22.69 18.35
N GLY A 116 6.11 -23.62 17.92
CA GLY A 116 7.16 -23.33 16.93
C GLY A 116 6.62 -22.94 15.55
N LEU A 117 5.48 -23.51 15.15
CA LEU A 117 4.83 -23.22 13.86
C LEU A 117 4.00 -21.92 13.91
N THR A 118 3.21 -21.73 14.96
CA THR A 118 2.30 -20.57 15.12
C THR A 118 2.94 -19.35 15.78
N GLY A 119 4.07 -19.53 16.47
CA GLY A 119 4.89 -18.48 17.08
C GLY A 119 6.12 -18.10 16.25
N SER A 120 6.29 -18.71 15.07
CA SER A 120 7.34 -18.32 14.13
C SER A 120 7.23 -16.85 13.74
N SER A 121 8.39 -16.20 13.63
CA SER A 121 8.49 -14.83 13.10
C SER A 121 7.94 -14.76 11.66
N GLN A 122 7.56 -13.56 11.20
CA GLN A 122 7.12 -13.38 9.80
C GLN A 122 8.15 -13.85 8.77
N ALA A 123 9.45 -13.80 9.11
CA ALA A 123 10.53 -14.29 8.25
C ALA A 123 10.56 -15.82 8.13
N THR A 124 10.12 -16.55 9.16
CA THR A 124 10.26 -18.02 9.23
C THR A 124 8.93 -18.75 9.12
N VAL A 125 7.79 -18.04 9.19
CA VAL A 125 6.45 -18.65 9.18
C VAL A 125 6.13 -19.37 7.87
N LEU A 126 6.64 -18.89 6.73
CA LEU A 126 6.45 -19.55 5.43
C LEU A 126 7.23 -20.86 5.33
N GLU A 127 8.47 -20.87 5.79
CA GLU A 127 9.29 -22.09 5.82
C GLU A 127 8.68 -23.13 6.76
N ALA A 128 8.25 -22.69 7.94
CA ALA A 128 7.57 -23.56 8.90
C ALA A 128 6.25 -24.11 8.35
N PHE A 129 5.45 -23.29 7.65
CA PHE A 129 4.20 -23.76 7.03
C PHE A 129 4.46 -24.69 5.83
N THR A 130 5.51 -24.44 5.05
CA THR A 130 5.94 -25.35 3.96
C THR A 130 6.33 -26.72 4.52
N ALA A 131 7.14 -26.74 5.59
CA ALA A 131 7.55 -27.98 6.26
C ALA A 131 6.33 -28.75 6.79
N PHE A 132 5.37 -28.04 7.39
CA PHE A 132 4.11 -28.64 7.85
C PHE A 132 3.31 -29.27 6.70
N LEU A 133 3.10 -28.56 5.59
CA LEU A 133 2.38 -29.11 4.44
C LEU A 133 3.09 -30.31 3.81
N ASN A 134 4.43 -30.30 3.78
CA ASN A 134 5.20 -31.46 3.33
C ASN A 134 5.03 -32.66 4.25
N ALA A 135 4.99 -32.44 5.58
CA ALA A 135 4.73 -33.50 6.55
C ALA A 135 3.32 -34.10 6.43
N LEU A 136 2.32 -33.29 6.08
CA LEU A 136 0.96 -33.77 5.76
C LEU A 136 0.94 -34.55 4.44
N ALA A 137 1.65 -34.08 3.42
CA ALA A 137 1.72 -34.73 2.11
C ALA A 137 2.41 -36.10 2.17
N ALA A 138 3.45 -36.23 2.99
CA ALA A 138 4.14 -37.51 3.24
C ALA A 138 3.23 -38.56 3.93
N ARG A 139 2.10 -38.13 4.50
CA ARG A 139 1.14 -38.96 5.25
C ARG A 139 -0.25 -38.94 4.60
N ALA A 140 -0.29 -39.06 3.27
CA ALA A 140 -1.50 -38.92 2.47
C ALA A 140 -2.64 -39.90 2.84
N ALA A 141 -2.32 -41.02 3.48
CA ALA A 141 -3.32 -41.97 3.98
C ALA A 141 -4.11 -41.45 5.20
N VAL A 142 -3.50 -40.56 5.99
CA VAL A 142 -4.10 -39.97 7.20
C VAL A 142 -4.70 -38.59 6.92
N PHE A 143 -4.12 -37.85 5.96
CA PHE A 143 -4.55 -36.50 5.62
C PHE A 143 -5.22 -36.44 4.23
N PRO A 144 -6.55 -36.24 4.17
CA PRO A 144 -7.29 -36.19 2.91
C PRO A 144 -6.77 -35.13 1.94
N VAL A 145 -6.95 -35.38 0.63
CA VAL A 145 -6.54 -34.47 -0.45
C VAL A 145 -7.11 -33.06 -0.25
N ALA A 146 -8.41 -32.95 0.05
CA ALA A 146 -9.08 -31.66 0.26
C ALA A 146 -8.45 -30.83 1.40
N LEU A 147 -7.94 -31.48 2.45
CA LEU A 147 -7.28 -30.80 3.56
C LEU A 147 -5.93 -30.22 3.12
N ARG A 148 -5.19 -30.94 2.29
CA ARG A 148 -3.89 -30.50 1.76
C ARG A 148 -4.05 -29.38 0.73
N GLU A 149 -5.10 -29.43 -0.09
CA GLU A 149 -5.45 -28.35 -1.02
C GLU A 149 -5.83 -27.06 -0.30
N GLU A 150 -6.64 -27.15 0.77
CA GLU A 150 -6.95 -26.01 1.62
C GLU A 150 -5.68 -25.39 2.24
N GLY A 151 -4.79 -26.24 2.75
CA GLY A 151 -3.50 -25.81 3.29
C GLY A 151 -2.62 -25.09 2.27
N ALA A 152 -2.56 -25.61 1.04
CA ALA A 152 -1.83 -24.98 -0.06
C ALA A 152 -2.43 -23.62 -0.48
N ALA A 153 -3.76 -23.50 -0.47
CA ALA A 153 -4.45 -22.24 -0.74
C ALA A 153 -4.12 -21.17 0.32
N LEU A 154 -4.15 -21.54 1.60
CA LEU A 154 -3.77 -20.66 2.71
C LEU A 154 -2.28 -20.29 2.68
N HIS A 155 -1.40 -21.21 2.29
CA HIS A 155 0.01 -20.93 2.12
C HIS A 155 0.25 -19.90 0.99
N LYS A 156 -0.44 -20.05 -0.14
CA LYS A 156 -0.41 -19.08 -1.24
C LYS A 156 -0.93 -17.70 -0.79
N ALA A 157 -2.01 -17.65 -0.03
CA ALA A 157 -2.57 -16.42 0.51
C ALA A 157 -1.61 -15.71 1.47
N LEU A 158 -0.97 -16.45 2.39
CA LEU A 158 0.02 -15.92 3.33
C LEU A 158 1.26 -15.41 2.61
N LYS A 159 1.79 -16.16 1.64
CA LYS A 159 2.93 -15.74 0.81
C LYS A 159 2.62 -14.45 0.06
N GLY A 160 1.44 -14.35 -0.55
CA GLY A 160 1.00 -13.13 -1.24
C GLY A 160 0.83 -11.94 -0.30
N ALA A 161 0.32 -12.15 0.93
CA ALA A 161 0.21 -11.09 1.93
C ALA A 161 1.58 -10.58 2.39
N LEU A 162 2.54 -11.47 2.65
CA LEU A 162 3.90 -11.11 3.06
C LEU A 162 4.66 -10.38 1.94
N GLN A 163 4.56 -10.86 0.70
CA GLN A 163 5.16 -10.18 -0.46
C GLN A 163 4.62 -8.76 -0.67
N ARG A 164 3.32 -8.55 -0.43
CA ARG A 164 2.72 -7.21 -0.48
C ARG A 164 3.19 -6.31 0.67
N ALA A 165 3.37 -6.85 1.87
CA ALA A 165 3.91 -6.10 3.00
C ALA A 165 5.39 -5.71 2.77
N ASP A 166 6.21 -6.62 2.24
CA ASP A 166 7.59 -6.34 1.86
C ASP A 166 7.67 -5.33 0.71
N GLY A 167 6.76 -5.43 -0.27
CA GLY A 167 6.60 -4.45 -1.34
C GLY A 167 6.27 -3.07 -0.79
N ALA A 168 5.26 -2.97 0.08
CA ALA A 168 4.89 -1.71 0.72
C ALA A 168 6.01 -1.12 1.59
N GLN A 169 6.80 -1.97 2.27
CA GLN A 169 7.94 -1.52 3.07
C GLN A 169 9.12 -1.06 2.20
N LYS A 170 9.35 -1.70 1.05
CA LYS A 170 10.30 -1.25 0.03
C LYS A 170 9.86 0.07 -0.59
N ASP A 171 8.58 0.21 -0.94
CA ASP A 171 7.98 1.45 -1.46
C ASP A 171 8.09 2.60 -0.45
N THR A 172 8.01 2.30 0.84
CA THR A 172 8.21 3.29 1.91
C THR A 172 9.68 3.73 2.03
N LYS A 173 10.65 2.84 1.74
CA LYS A 173 12.08 3.16 1.69
C LYS A 173 12.48 3.90 0.41
N THR A 174 11.90 3.57 -0.74
CA THR A 174 12.15 4.25 -2.03
C THR A 174 11.42 5.58 -2.17
N GLY A 175 10.40 5.86 -1.34
CA GLY A 175 9.77 7.18 -1.28
C GLY A 175 10.71 8.36 -0.95
N ARG A 176 11.97 8.08 -0.56
CA ARG A 176 13.02 9.09 -0.35
C ARG A 176 14.00 9.23 -1.53
N THR A 177 13.97 8.33 -2.52
CA THR A 177 14.82 8.32 -3.72
C THR A 177 14.07 8.65 -5.02
N ASP A 178 12.73 8.65 -5.01
CA ASP A 178 11.88 8.85 -6.20
C ASP A 178 11.79 10.32 -6.69
N LEU A 179 12.72 11.22 -6.33
CA LEU A 179 12.75 12.56 -6.91
C LEU A 179 13.19 12.55 -8.40
N HIS A 180 13.74 11.44 -8.90
CA HIS A 180 14.39 11.39 -10.23
C HIS A 180 13.51 10.87 -11.39
N ASP A 181 12.31 10.33 -11.15
CA ASP A 181 11.50 9.66 -12.18
C ASP A 181 10.30 10.50 -12.67
N GLY A 182 10.53 11.80 -12.92
CA GLY A 182 9.48 12.72 -13.40
C GLY A 182 8.56 13.27 -12.31
N ARG A 183 8.60 12.74 -11.08
CA ARG A 183 7.85 13.25 -9.92
C ARG A 183 8.15 14.73 -9.66
N GLU A 184 9.42 15.13 -9.74
CA GLU A 184 9.80 16.54 -9.55
C GLU A 184 9.19 17.44 -10.63
N ALA A 185 9.19 17.01 -11.89
CA ALA A 185 8.58 17.75 -12.99
C ALA A 185 7.06 17.92 -12.76
N THR A 186 6.37 16.85 -12.34
CA THR A 186 4.96 16.92 -11.97
C THR A 186 4.73 17.86 -10.78
N CYS A 187 5.54 17.78 -9.72
CA CYS A 187 5.47 18.69 -8.57
C CYS A 187 5.67 20.16 -8.97
N ARG A 188 6.59 20.45 -9.90
CA ARG A 188 6.80 21.82 -10.42
C ARG A 188 5.56 22.32 -11.17
N GLN A 189 4.92 21.48 -12.00
CA GLN A 189 3.69 21.87 -12.70
C GLN A 189 2.51 22.03 -11.75
N LEU A 190 2.37 21.17 -10.74
CA LEU A 190 1.35 21.32 -9.69
C LEU A 190 1.52 22.61 -8.90
N PHE A 191 2.76 23.00 -8.58
CA PHE A 191 3.03 24.27 -7.92
C PHE A 191 2.75 25.47 -8.81
N ARG A 192 3.07 25.37 -10.11
CA ARG A 192 2.69 26.38 -11.10
C ARG A 192 1.17 26.52 -11.21
N ALA A 193 0.44 25.40 -11.18
CA ALA A 193 -1.02 25.39 -11.14
C ALA A 193 -1.54 26.10 -9.89
N TYR A 194 -0.96 25.80 -8.73
CA TYR A 194 -1.32 26.43 -7.47
C TYR A 194 -1.12 27.95 -7.51
N ALA A 195 0.04 28.41 -7.97
CA ALA A 195 0.33 29.84 -8.10
C ALA A 195 -0.63 30.54 -9.09
N LEU A 196 -0.90 29.92 -10.23
CA LEU A 196 -1.83 30.48 -11.22
C LEU A 196 -3.27 30.52 -10.70
N LEU A 197 -3.73 29.49 -10.01
CA LEU A 197 -5.07 29.47 -9.39
C LEU A 197 -5.23 30.52 -8.31
N LEU A 198 -4.19 30.77 -7.50
CA LEU A 198 -4.18 31.86 -6.53
C LEU A 198 -4.24 33.24 -7.19
N LEU A 199 -3.60 33.40 -8.34
CA LEU A 199 -3.67 34.63 -9.12
C LEU A 199 -5.06 34.80 -9.76
N THR A 200 -5.60 33.75 -10.39
CA THR A 200 -6.91 33.77 -11.05
C THR A 200 -8.05 34.00 -10.06
N TYR A 201 -7.97 33.39 -8.88
CA TYR A 201 -8.99 33.51 -7.84
C TYR A 201 -8.50 34.35 -6.66
N TYR A 202 -7.73 35.42 -6.89
CA TYR A 202 -7.14 36.22 -5.81
C TYR A 202 -8.18 36.82 -4.84
N GLU A 203 -9.38 37.13 -5.33
CA GLU A 203 -10.50 37.63 -4.50
C GLU A 203 -11.12 36.53 -3.63
N ASN A 204 -11.02 35.27 -4.06
CA ASN A 204 -11.51 34.10 -3.33
C ASN A 204 -10.53 32.93 -3.44
N PRO A 205 -9.35 33.02 -2.78
CA PRO A 205 -8.26 32.05 -2.97
C PRO A 205 -8.63 30.65 -2.47
N ARG A 206 -9.69 30.53 -1.65
CA ARG A 206 -10.23 29.24 -1.21
C ARG A 206 -10.74 28.40 -2.37
N ARG A 207 -11.14 29.00 -3.50
CA ARG A 207 -11.55 28.26 -4.71
C ARG A 207 -10.42 27.41 -5.28
N ALA A 208 -9.16 27.82 -5.12
CA ALA A 208 -8.01 27.03 -5.57
C ALA A 208 -7.94 25.66 -4.89
N ALA A 209 -8.44 25.51 -3.66
CA ALA A 209 -8.42 24.23 -2.94
C ALA A 209 -9.25 23.14 -3.65
N ALA A 210 -10.31 23.51 -4.37
CA ALA A 210 -11.16 22.55 -5.10
C ALA A 210 -10.43 21.86 -6.27
N PHE A 211 -9.28 22.38 -6.68
CA PHE A 211 -8.47 21.82 -7.76
C PHE A 211 -7.47 20.77 -7.28
N PHE A 212 -7.29 20.58 -5.97
CA PHE A 212 -6.32 19.64 -5.42
C PHE A 212 -6.98 18.68 -4.43
N ASP A 213 -6.91 17.37 -4.70
CA ASP A 213 -7.33 16.34 -3.74
C ASP A 213 -6.17 15.99 -2.79
N LEU A 214 -6.03 16.80 -1.73
CA LEU A 214 -5.01 16.60 -0.68
C LEU A 214 -5.49 15.70 0.46
N SER A 215 -6.67 15.05 0.34
CA SER A 215 -7.27 14.26 1.42
C SER A 215 -6.36 13.15 1.93
N ARG A 216 -5.59 12.52 1.04
CA ARG A 216 -4.66 11.43 1.35
C ARG A 216 -3.31 11.89 1.87
N ALA A 217 -2.90 13.13 1.57
CA ALA A 217 -1.64 13.68 2.03
C ALA A 217 -1.63 14.00 3.54
N LEU A 218 -2.83 14.21 4.12
CA LEU A 218 -3.01 14.60 5.52
C LEU A 218 -2.92 13.43 6.52
N ILE A 219 -2.94 12.17 6.06
CA ILE A 219 -3.07 11.00 6.95
C ILE A 219 -1.73 10.56 7.57
N SER A 220 -0.59 11.13 7.16
CA SER A 220 0.74 10.69 7.65
C SER A 220 1.23 11.31 8.97
N LYS A 221 0.39 12.04 9.73
CA LYS A 221 0.72 12.49 11.09
C LYS A 221 -0.13 11.82 12.15
N SER A 222 0.28 10.64 12.60
CA SER A 222 -0.05 10.22 13.96
C SER A 222 0.68 11.15 14.95
N GLY A 223 -0.08 11.80 15.85
CA GLY A 223 0.44 12.39 17.08
C GLY A 223 0.69 13.90 17.14
N GLY A 224 0.55 14.66 16.05
CA GLY A 224 0.71 16.12 16.10
C GLY A 224 -0.64 16.84 16.03
N LYS A 225 -0.98 17.65 17.05
CA LYS A 225 -2.17 18.53 17.03
C LYS A 225 -2.32 19.18 15.64
N PRO A 226 -3.53 19.18 15.05
CA PRO A 226 -3.74 19.81 13.76
C PRO A 226 -3.31 21.29 13.85
N PRO A 227 -2.58 21.82 12.85
CA PRO A 227 -2.34 23.25 12.77
C PRO A 227 -3.69 23.95 12.75
N LYS A 228 -3.88 24.87 13.69
CA LYS A 228 -5.18 25.45 14.08
C LYS A 228 -5.77 26.42 13.03
N GLU A 229 -5.39 26.32 11.75
CA GLU A 229 -5.74 27.32 10.72
C GLU A 229 -6.25 26.73 9.39
N LEU A 230 -6.65 25.46 9.32
CA LEU A 230 -7.18 24.89 8.06
C LEU A 230 -8.53 24.15 8.15
N LEU A 231 -9.32 24.37 9.20
CA LEU A 231 -10.71 23.87 9.27
C LEU A 231 -11.66 24.93 9.89
N PRO A 232 -12.95 24.95 9.50
CA PRO A 232 -13.80 26.14 9.41
C PRO A 232 -14.50 26.50 10.73
N PRO A 233 -14.95 27.76 10.95
CA PRO A 233 -16.09 28.02 11.81
C PRO A 233 -17.39 27.70 11.05
N GLN A 234 -18.34 27.11 11.79
CA GLN A 234 -19.70 26.75 11.38
C GLN A 234 -20.54 27.98 11.01
#